data_AF-A0A978V1L3-F1
#
_entry.id   AF-A0A978V1L3-F1
#
_cell.length_a   1.000
_cell.length_b   1.000
_cell.length_c   1.000
_cell.angle_alpha   90.00
_cell.angle_beta   90.00
_cell.angle_gamma   90.00
#
_symmetry.space_group_name_H-M   'P 1'
#
loop_
_entity.id
_entity.type
_entity.pdbx_description
1 polymer ?
#
loop_
_entity_poly.entity_id
_entity_poly.type
_entity_poly.pdbx_seq_one_letter_code
_entity_poly.pdbx_strand_id
1 'polypeptide(L)'
;MASKLVYLNLSFNHINGTLQNFPAPLSTIDLSSNLFQGTIPVSLSNAEFINLSHNKFTRFRSFFCNLTDKISFLDISYNILTGRFPDCRLDWSYLFILNLESNNLSGILPSSLSSLYRIQTLRLSNNSFSGMIPLLQNCTELGFLDLGNNKLSGNIPTWIGQSLKSLEVLRLKSNKLKGSMPSNLCNLSNLKILDLSLNHISGEIPPCIQNLTSMAYNEPPYRDGEYTIGFDIPFSFEDENTFEISSADKALLMWKGIEYRYEKIPEQLKMIDLSCNALVGEIPGELTNLVALVQLNLSRNSLNGTIPKKIGQLHWLESLDLSHNQLSEEIPSSLTNISSLAYLDLSYNQLSGRIPTGTQLQSFNASYYEENRGLCGPPLTSMCPADETSQPPSHSAGGKSDFEDGRLWFDVLWFYIGIGIGFNFAFWGVCGTLLINTSWRRTYFGFLSNLRDFLHVTISIKWSKLKRRIQG
;
A
#
# COMPACT_ATOMS: atom_id res chain seq x y z
N MET A 1 44.01 -3.92 -23.01
CA MET A 1 43.14 -5.11 -23.08
C MET A 1 41.72 -4.65 -22.81
N ALA A 2 40.81 -4.78 -23.77
CA ALA A 2 39.39 -4.58 -23.50
C ALA A 2 38.91 -5.68 -22.55
N SER A 3 38.23 -5.30 -21.48
CA SER A 3 37.59 -6.22 -20.54
C SER A 3 36.62 -7.14 -21.29
N LYS A 4 36.70 -8.46 -21.05
CA LYS A 4 35.71 -9.46 -21.53
C LYS A 4 34.47 -9.54 -20.64
N LEU A 5 34.40 -8.76 -19.56
CA LEU A 5 33.27 -8.79 -18.63
C LEU A 5 32.05 -8.13 -19.29
N VAL A 6 30.99 -8.92 -19.51
CA VAL A 6 29.71 -8.49 -20.10
C VAL A 6 28.62 -8.37 -19.05
N TYR A 7 28.66 -9.24 -18.05
CA TYR A 7 27.72 -9.33 -16.94
C TYR A 7 28.45 -9.08 -15.62
N LEU A 8 27.90 -8.21 -14.78
CA LEU A 8 28.35 -8.01 -13.41
C LEU A 8 27.15 -8.04 -12.47
N ASN A 9 27.16 -8.99 -11.54
CA ASN A 9 26.21 -9.05 -10.44
C ASN A 9 26.97 -9.09 -9.10
N LEU A 10 26.76 -8.06 -8.29
CA LEU A 10 27.26 -7.92 -6.93
C LEU A 10 26.10 -7.65 -5.96
N SER A 11 24.87 -8.04 -6.30
CA SER A 11 23.70 -7.74 -5.48
C SER A 11 23.68 -8.50 -4.15
N PHE A 12 22.86 -8.02 -3.20
CA PHE A 12 22.70 -8.61 -1.86
C PHE A 12 24.01 -8.74 -1.07
N ASN A 13 24.81 -7.68 -1.08
CA ASN A 13 26.06 -7.60 -0.34
C ASN A 13 26.08 -6.40 0.63
N HIS A 14 27.18 -6.22 1.34
CA HIS A 14 27.41 -5.07 2.23
C HIS A 14 28.47 -4.10 1.67
N ILE A 15 28.62 -4.04 0.35
CA ILE A 15 29.65 -3.20 -0.28
C ILE A 15 29.29 -1.73 -0.07
N ASN A 16 30.24 -0.95 0.43
CA ASN A 16 30.08 0.47 0.69
C ASN A 16 31.05 1.31 -0.14
N GLY A 17 30.85 2.62 -0.13
CA GLY A 17 31.69 3.58 -0.84
C GLY A 17 31.02 4.14 -2.09
N THR A 18 31.80 4.87 -2.89
CA THR A 18 31.31 5.50 -4.12
C THR A 18 31.72 4.66 -5.33
N LEU A 19 30.86 4.61 -6.35
CA LEU A 19 31.23 4.02 -7.63
C LEU A 19 32.14 4.99 -8.39
N GLN A 20 33.46 4.78 -8.32
CA GLN A 20 34.46 5.51 -9.11
C GLN A 20 35.19 4.54 -10.05
N ASN A 21 35.41 4.96 -11.30
CA ASN A 21 36.19 4.21 -12.31
C ASN A 21 35.68 2.77 -12.55
N PHE A 22 34.40 2.63 -12.88
CA PHE A 22 33.80 1.33 -13.14
C PHE A 22 34.29 0.75 -14.47
N PRO A 23 34.68 -0.54 -14.54
CA PRO A 23 35.18 -1.16 -15.76
C PRO A 23 34.10 -1.16 -16.84
N ALA A 24 34.45 -0.70 -18.04
CA ALA A 24 33.56 -0.59 -19.19
C ALA A 24 34.12 -1.38 -20.40
N PRO A 25 33.25 -1.88 -21.30
CA PRO A 25 31.78 -1.79 -21.28
C PRO A 25 31.09 -3.09 -20.77
N LEU A 26 30.17 -2.95 -19.82
CA LEU A 26 29.25 -4.01 -19.35
C LEU A 26 27.88 -3.85 -20.04
N SER A 27 27.23 -4.96 -20.38
CA SER A 27 25.84 -4.97 -20.88
C SER A 27 24.84 -5.09 -19.73
N THR A 28 25.14 -5.92 -18.73
CA THR A 28 24.25 -6.16 -17.58
C THR A 28 24.97 -5.82 -16.28
N ILE A 29 24.31 -5.00 -15.46
CA ILE A 29 24.84 -4.49 -14.19
C ILE A 29 23.75 -4.66 -13.11
N ASP A 30 24.01 -5.53 -12.14
CA ASP A 30 23.22 -5.63 -10.91
C ASP A 30 24.10 -5.35 -9.69
N LEU A 31 23.91 -4.17 -9.09
CA LEU A 31 24.56 -3.73 -7.86
C LEU A 31 23.54 -3.51 -6.74
N SER A 32 22.34 -4.08 -6.87
CA SER A 32 21.24 -3.85 -5.94
C SER A 32 21.52 -4.35 -4.53
N SER A 33 20.78 -3.85 -3.54
CA SER A 33 20.86 -4.32 -2.14
C SER A 33 22.29 -4.27 -1.59
N ASN A 34 22.87 -3.06 -1.58
CA ASN A 34 24.22 -2.75 -1.09
C ASN A 34 24.22 -1.43 -0.29
N LEU A 35 25.40 -0.87 0.00
CA LEU A 35 25.59 0.39 0.70
C LEU A 35 26.33 1.43 -0.16
N PHE A 36 26.24 1.34 -1.49
CA PHE A 36 26.85 2.32 -2.40
C PHE A 36 26.21 3.69 -2.22
N GLN A 37 27.03 4.73 -2.25
CA GLN A 37 26.59 6.10 -1.99
C GLN A 37 27.15 7.10 -3.00
N GLY A 38 26.65 8.33 -2.94
CA GLY A 38 27.11 9.42 -3.80
C GLY A 38 26.38 9.47 -5.13
N THR A 39 27.11 9.80 -6.20
CA THR A 39 26.53 9.99 -7.54
C THR A 39 26.64 8.72 -8.36
N ILE A 40 25.57 8.38 -9.07
CA ILE A 40 25.61 7.30 -10.07
C ILE A 40 26.53 7.75 -11.21
N PRO A 41 27.63 7.03 -11.50
CA PRO A 41 28.61 7.47 -12.48
C PRO A 41 28.12 7.24 -13.91
N VAL A 42 28.48 8.17 -14.80
CA VAL A 42 28.12 8.12 -16.23
C VAL A 42 28.72 6.89 -16.93
N SER A 43 29.78 6.29 -16.38
CA SER A 43 30.38 5.07 -16.95
C SER A 43 29.43 3.88 -17.07
N LEU A 44 28.32 3.87 -16.32
CA LEU A 44 27.31 2.81 -16.36
C LEU A 44 26.28 3.01 -17.48
N SER A 45 26.26 4.18 -18.15
CA SER A 45 25.12 4.61 -18.96
C SER A 45 24.96 3.89 -20.30
N ASN A 46 25.94 3.06 -20.69
CA ASN A 46 25.94 2.27 -21.93
C ASN A 46 25.46 0.82 -21.72
N ALA A 47 25.09 0.45 -20.51
CA ALA A 47 24.51 -0.87 -20.22
C ALA A 47 23.04 -0.94 -20.67
N GLU A 48 22.62 -2.16 -21.01
CA GLU A 48 21.25 -2.49 -21.43
C GLU A 48 20.36 -2.80 -20.23
N PHE A 49 20.92 -3.46 -19.21
CA PHE A 49 20.24 -3.78 -17.97
C PHE A 49 20.99 -3.16 -16.79
N ILE A 50 20.30 -2.33 -16.01
CA ILE A 50 20.87 -1.64 -14.85
C ILE A 50 19.94 -1.77 -13.65
N ASN A 51 20.38 -2.50 -12.62
CA ASN A 51 19.76 -2.53 -11.31
C ASN A 51 20.70 -1.97 -10.24
N LEU A 52 20.36 -0.82 -9.70
CA LEU A 52 21.06 -0.10 -8.63
C LEU A 52 20.15 0.11 -7.41
N SER A 53 19.06 -0.64 -7.33
CA SER A 53 18.05 -0.49 -6.27
C SER A 53 18.61 -0.78 -4.88
N HIS A 54 17.93 -0.33 -3.83
CA HIS A 54 18.31 -0.60 -2.44
C HIS A 54 19.77 -0.23 -2.12
N ASN A 55 20.11 1.04 -2.36
CA ASN A 55 21.41 1.63 -2.11
C ASN A 55 21.25 3.01 -1.44
N LYS A 56 22.31 3.83 -1.42
CA LYS A 56 22.33 5.18 -0.82
C LYS A 56 22.77 6.25 -1.83
N PHE A 57 22.49 6.06 -3.13
CA PHE A 57 22.78 7.06 -4.15
C PHE A 57 21.94 8.33 -3.92
N THR A 58 22.55 9.50 -4.13
CA THR A 58 21.94 10.81 -3.89
C THR A 58 21.69 11.62 -5.16
N ARG A 59 22.47 11.37 -6.22
CA ARG A 59 22.43 12.11 -7.49
C ARG A 59 22.51 11.16 -8.68
N PHE A 60 21.65 11.39 -9.68
CA PHE A 60 21.55 10.55 -10.88
C PHE A 60 21.45 11.33 -12.20
N ARG A 61 21.16 12.64 -12.17
CA ARG A 61 20.84 13.42 -13.38
C ARG A 61 21.86 13.29 -14.51
N SER A 62 23.15 13.38 -14.21
CA SER A 62 24.21 13.24 -15.22
C SER A 62 24.23 11.84 -15.84
N PHE A 63 24.13 10.80 -15.03
CA PHE A 63 24.02 9.42 -15.51
C PHE A 63 22.77 9.25 -16.37
N PHE A 64 21.62 9.71 -15.88
CA PHE A 64 20.33 9.59 -16.54
C PHE A 64 20.30 10.28 -17.91
N CYS A 65 20.82 11.51 -18.02
CA CYS A 65 20.89 12.21 -19.31
C CYS A 65 21.89 11.60 -20.30
N ASN A 66 22.77 10.71 -19.86
CA ASN A 66 23.79 10.05 -20.68
C ASN A 66 23.44 8.59 -21.00
N LEU A 67 22.26 8.11 -20.57
CA LEU A 67 21.77 6.77 -20.91
C LEU A 67 21.60 6.63 -22.42
N THR A 68 22.13 5.55 -22.97
CA THR A 68 22.02 5.22 -24.38
C THR A 68 20.64 4.63 -24.72
N ASP A 69 20.28 4.62 -25.99
CA ASP A 69 19.08 3.99 -26.56
C ASP A 69 18.98 2.48 -26.31
N LYS A 70 20.10 1.82 -25.97
CA LYS A 70 20.18 0.40 -25.61
C LYS A 70 19.49 0.02 -24.30
N ILE A 71 19.18 0.99 -23.44
CA ILE A 71 18.60 0.69 -22.12
C ILE A 71 17.23 0.03 -22.28
N SER A 72 17.06 -1.14 -21.66
CA SER A 72 15.82 -1.92 -21.68
C SER A 72 15.23 -2.08 -20.28
N PHE A 73 16.08 -2.08 -19.25
CA PHE A 73 15.71 -2.20 -17.85
C PHE A 73 16.51 -1.21 -17.01
N LEU A 74 15.82 -0.33 -16.29
CA LEU A 74 16.43 0.58 -15.33
C LEU A 74 15.67 0.55 -14.01
N ASP A 75 16.32 0.02 -12.97
CA ASP A 75 15.86 0.10 -11.59
C ASP A 75 16.87 0.86 -10.72
N ILE A 76 16.49 2.04 -10.27
CA ILE A 76 17.24 2.88 -9.32
C ILE A 76 16.37 3.22 -8.08
N SER A 77 15.42 2.34 -7.75
CA SER A 77 14.50 2.46 -6.61
C SER A 77 15.19 2.31 -5.25
N TYR A 78 14.49 2.64 -4.17
CA TYR A 78 14.99 2.51 -2.79
C TYR A 78 16.40 3.10 -2.60
N ASN A 79 16.56 4.33 -3.04
CA ASN A 79 17.76 5.13 -2.85
C ASN A 79 17.36 6.44 -2.14
N ILE A 80 18.30 7.38 -2.02
CA ILE A 80 18.05 8.71 -1.46
C ILE A 80 18.22 9.77 -2.54
N LEU A 81 17.81 9.45 -3.78
CA LEU A 81 17.95 10.34 -4.92
C LEU A 81 17.11 11.60 -4.72
N THR A 82 17.71 12.75 -5.06
CA THR A 82 17.07 14.06 -4.92
C THR A 82 17.01 14.80 -6.25
N GLY A 83 16.20 15.87 -6.30
CA GLY A 83 16.06 16.73 -7.46
C GLY A 83 14.80 16.43 -8.27
N ARG A 84 14.76 16.89 -9.51
CA ARG A 84 13.64 16.68 -10.43
C ARG A 84 13.89 15.50 -11.35
N PHE A 85 12.81 14.91 -11.87
CA PHE A 85 12.91 13.99 -13.00
C PHE A 85 13.60 14.73 -14.17
N PRO A 86 14.74 14.25 -14.69
CA PRO A 86 15.47 14.94 -15.73
C PRO A 86 14.74 14.88 -17.08
N ASP A 87 14.57 16.03 -17.73
CA ASP A 87 14.05 16.12 -19.11
C ASP A 87 15.22 16.23 -20.10
N CYS A 88 15.87 15.10 -20.40
CA CYS A 88 17.14 15.06 -21.15
C CYS A 88 16.98 14.74 -22.65
N ARG A 89 15.77 14.89 -23.22
CA ARG A 89 15.32 14.23 -24.47
C ARG A 89 15.44 12.70 -24.35
N LEU A 90 14.35 12.09 -23.91
CA LEU A 90 14.24 10.64 -23.76
C LEU A 90 14.06 9.99 -25.14
N ASP A 91 15.10 9.35 -25.67
CA ASP A 91 15.06 8.51 -26.87
C ASP A 91 15.36 7.05 -26.50
N TRP A 92 14.64 6.54 -25.50
CA TRP A 92 14.80 5.18 -24.99
C TRP A 92 13.77 4.27 -25.62
N SER A 93 13.92 4.10 -26.93
CA SER A 93 13.04 3.32 -27.79
C SER A 93 12.87 1.85 -27.37
N TYR A 94 13.76 1.32 -26.54
CA TYR A 94 13.78 -0.07 -26.09
C TYR A 94 13.51 -0.26 -24.59
N LEU A 95 13.17 0.81 -23.86
CA LEU A 95 12.95 0.72 -22.41
C LEU A 95 11.61 0.08 -22.09
N PHE A 96 11.64 -1.10 -21.47
CA PHE A 96 10.47 -1.84 -20.99
C PHE A 96 10.14 -1.52 -19.54
N ILE A 97 11.16 -1.35 -18.69
CA ILE A 97 10.98 -1.12 -17.25
C ILE A 97 11.74 0.11 -16.79
N LEU A 98 11.00 1.04 -16.17
CA LEU A 98 11.55 2.16 -15.43
C LEU A 98 11.05 2.16 -13.99
N ASN A 99 11.95 1.90 -13.04
CA ASN A 99 11.65 1.93 -11.62
C ASN A 99 12.50 2.98 -10.87
N LEU A 100 11.80 3.97 -10.32
CA LEU A 100 12.35 5.07 -9.50
C LEU A 100 11.67 5.13 -8.13
N GLU A 101 10.93 4.08 -7.73
CA GLU A 101 10.12 4.09 -6.51
C GLU A 101 10.97 4.33 -5.25
N SER A 102 10.34 4.87 -4.21
CA SER A 102 10.97 5.07 -2.89
C SER A 102 12.28 5.85 -2.96
N ASN A 103 12.19 7.10 -3.44
CA ASN A 103 13.28 8.07 -3.47
C ASN A 103 12.78 9.44 -2.95
N ASN A 104 13.63 10.47 -2.99
CA ASN A 104 13.27 11.84 -2.59
C ASN A 104 13.17 12.79 -3.80
N LEU A 105 12.67 12.28 -4.93
CA LEU A 105 12.49 13.04 -6.17
C LEU A 105 11.29 13.98 -6.06
N SER A 106 11.32 15.10 -6.77
CA SER A 106 10.31 16.16 -6.67
C SER A 106 10.05 16.88 -7.99
N GLY A 107 9.15 17.85 -7.99
CA GLY A 107 8.82 18.63 -9.18
C GLY A 107 7.76 17.95 -10.06
N ILE A 108 7.62 18.43 -11.29
CA ILE A 108 6.61 17.98 -12.24
C ILE A 108 7.23 16.90 -13.14
N LEU A 109 6.48 15.83 -13.40
CA LEU A 109 6.87 14.82 -14.37
C LEU A 109 6.76 15.39 -15.79
N PRO A 110 7.82 15.32 -16.62
CA PRO A 110 7.81 15.94 -17.93
C PRO A 110 6.92 15.17 -18.92
N SER A 111 6.34 15.89 -19.88
CA SER A 111 5.53 15.27 -20.96
C SER A 111 6.36 14.41 -21.91
N SER A 112 7.69 14.55 -21.89
CA SER A 112 8.61 13.69 -22.64
C SER A 112 8.53 12.22 -22.23
N LEU A 113 7.96 11.88 -21.06
CA LEU A 113 7.64 10.49 -20.70
C LEU A 113 6.73 9.79 -21.73
N SER A 114 5.95 10.54 -22.50
CA SER A 114 5.15 10.01 -23.61
C SER A 114 5.97 9.40 -24.76
N SER A 115 7.29 9.63 -24.82
CA SER A 115 8.16 9.02 -25.84
C SER A 115 8.54 7.57 -25.53
N LEU A 116 8.23 7.07 -24.33
CA LEU A 116 8.55 5.71 -23.92
C LEU A 116 7.48 4.73 -24.46
N TYR A 117 7.40 4.56 -25.78
CA TYR A 117 6.28 3.82 -26.40
C TYR A 117 6.27 2.30 -26.11
N ARG A 118 7.42 1.71 -25.80
CA ARG A 118 7.57 0.29 -25.40
C ARG A 118 7.53 0.05 -23.89
N ILE A 119 7.31 1.10 -23.09
CA ILE A 119 7.32 0.92 -21.64
C ILE A 119 6.14 0.04 -21.23
N GLN A 120 6.45 -0.97 -20.45
CA GLN A 120 5.51 -1.95 -19.92
C GLN A 120 5.28 -1.74 -18.43
N THR A 121 6.34 -1.35 -17.71
CA THR A 121 6.29 -1.05 -16.27
C THR A 121 6.89 0.32 -15.97
N LEU A 122 6.07 1.20 -15.39
CA LEU A 122 6.49 2.52 -14.91
C LEU A 122 6.13 2.66 -13.42
N ARG A 123 7.18 2.76 -12.59
CA ARG A 123 7.04 2.87 -11.13
C ARG A 123 7.73 4.11 -10.61
N LEU A 124 6.93 5.06 -10.14
CA LEU A 124 7.38 6.36 -9.63
C LEU A 124 6.85 6.61 -8.20
N SER A 125 6.32 5.58 -7.55
CA SER A 125 5.64 5.72 -6.27
C SER A 125 6.58 6.07 -5.13
N ASN A 126 6.02 6.60 -4.05
CA ASN A 126 6.75 7.00 -2.83
C ASN A 126 7.88 7.99 -3.14
N ASN A 127 7.50 9.14 -3.70
CA ASN A 127 8.35 10.28 -4.01
C ASN A 127 7.60 11.58 -3.65
N SER A 128 8.11 12.74 -4.08
CA SER A 128 7.47 14.05 -3.92
C SER A 128 7.09 14.69 -5.27
N PHE A 129 6.74 13.89 -6.28
CA PHE A 129 6.27 14.40 -7.57
C PHE A 129 4.95 15.16 -7.42
N SER A 130 4.78 16.21 -8.21
CA SER A 130 3.68 17.18 -8.12
C SER A 130 3.18 17.57 -9.50
N GLY A 131 2.12 18.38 -9.58
CA GLY A 131 1.48 18.72 -10.85
C GLY A 131 0.41 17.69 -11.21
N MET A 132 0.12 17.55 -12.51
CA MET A 132 -0.84 16.58 -13.03
C MET A 132 -0.16 15.25 -13.37
N ILE A 133 -0.95 14.20 -13.55
CA ILE A 133 -0.46 12.94 -14.15
C ILE A 133 0.11 13.28 -15.55
N PRO A 134 1.37 12.92 -15.87
CA PRO A 134 1.99 13.25 -17.15
C PRO A 134 1.26 12.56 -18.30
N LEU A 135 1.36 13.12 -19.52
CA LEU A 135 0.81 12.46 -20.69
C LEU A 135 1.59 11.17 -20.95
N LEU A 136 0.91 10.03 -20.84
CA LEU A 136 1.44 8.69 -21.16
C LEU A 136 0.59 8.01 -22.24
N GLN A 137 -0.21 8.78 -22.99
CA GLN A 137 -1.19 8.26 -23.93
C GLN A 137 -0.58 7.36 -25.04
N ASN A 138 0.70 7.60 -25.38
CA ASN A 138 1.43 6.83 -26.39
C ASN A 138 2.10 5.57 -25.84
N CYS A 139 2.09 5.36 -24.52
CA CYS A 139 2.67 4.18 -23.86
C CYS A 139 1.67 3.01 -23.88
N THR A 140 1.23 2.58 -25.07
CA THR A 140 0.10 1.63 -25.22
C THR A 140 0.42 0.21 -24.75
N GLU A 141 1.70 -0.13 -24.59
CA GLU A 141 2.18 -1.40 -24.03
C GLU A 141 2.21 -1.41 -22.49
N LEU A 142 1.90 -0.29 -21.84
CA LEU A 142 1.96 -0.17 -20.38
C LEU A 142 0.94 -1.08 -19.69
N GLY A 143 1.44 -2.08 -18.95
CA GLY A 143 0.63 -2.97 -18.11
C GLY A 143 0.68 -2.61 -16.64
N PHE A 144 1.76 -1.98 -16.17
CA PHE A 144 1.93 -1.62 -14.77
C PHE A 144 2.26 -0.14 -14.61
N LEU A 145 1.34 0.62 -14.04
CA LEU A 145 1.51 2.03 -13.73
C LEU A 145 1.31 2.29 -12.23
N ASP A 146 2.39 2.65 -11.54
CA ASP A 146 2.34 3.07 -10.14
C ASP A 146 2.91 4.47 -9.92
N LEU A 147 2.01 5.40 -9.62
CA LEU A 147 2.29 6.79 -9.27
C LEU A 147 1.88 7.11 -7.82
N GLY A 148 1.60 6.09 -7.01
CA GLY A 148 1.09 6.26 -5.65
C GLY A 148 2.05 6.97 -4.70
N ASN A 149 1.55 7.45 -3.56
CA ASN A 149 2.34 8.12 -2.52
C ASN A 149 3.17 9.28 -3.08
N ASN A 150 2.50 10.22 -3.75
CA ASN A 150 3.10 11.43 -4.32
C ASN A 150 2.22 12.65 -3.97
N LYS A 151 2.45 13.79 -4.64
CA LYS A 151 1.68 15.03 -4.51
C LYS A 151 0.99 15.38 -5.83
N LEU A 152 0.67 14.38 -6.67
CA LEU A 152 -0.03 14.58 -7.94
C LEU A 152 -1.45 15.08 -7.68
N SER A 153 -1.95 15.90 -8.59
CA SER A 153 -3.20 16.66 -8.45
C SER A 153 -3.93 16.75 -9.77
N GLY A 154 -5.13 17.34 -9.77
CA GLY A 154 -5.99 17.38 -10.95
C GLY A 154 -6.85 16.13 -11.06
N ASN A 155 -7.41 15.91 -12.23
CA ASN A 155 -8.35 14.81 -12.46
C ASN A 155 -7.63 13.57 -12.98
N ILE A 156 -8.22 12.39 -12.81
CA ILE A 156 -7.79 11.19 -13.51
C ILE A 156 -8.07 11.39 -15.01
N PRO A 157 -7.05 11.37 -15.90
CA PRO A 157 -7.28 11.63 -17.31
C PRO A 157 -8.06 10.52 -18.03
N THR A 158 -8.95 10.89 -18.94
CA THR A 158 -9.75 9.93 -19.74
C THR A 158 -8.88 9.05 -20.63
N TRP A 159 -7.71 9.56 -21.07
CA TRP A 159 -6.81 8.83 -21.96
C TRP A 159 -6.24 7.56 -21.32
N ILE A 160 -6.20 7.45 -19.99
CA ILE A 160 -5.79 6.21 -19.30
C ILE A 160 -6.67 5.07 -19.80
N GLY A 161 -7.98 5.23 -19.69
CA GLY A 161 -8.94 4.24 -20.17
C GLY A 161 -9.11 4.16 -21.68
N GLN A 162 -8.82 5.24 -22.42
CA GLN A 162 -8.94 5.26 -23.89
C GLN A 162 -7.77 4.57 -24.58
N SER A 163 -6.55 4.71 -24.05
CA SER A 163 -5.32 4.34 -24.76
C SER A 163 -4.53 3.20 -24.12
N LEU A 164 -4.54 3.06 -22.79
CA LEU A 164 -3.73 2.05 -22.09
C LEU A 164 -4.43 0.70 -21.99
N LYS A 165 -4.74 0.06 -23.14
CA LYS A 165 -5.54 -1.17 -23.18
C LYS A 165 -4.87 -2.39 -22.55
N SER A 166 -3.54 -2.38 -22.49
CA SER A 166 -2.72 -3.43 -21.89
C SER A 166 -2.65 -3.32 -20.37
N LEU A 167 -3.22 -2.27 -19.76
CA LEU A 167 -3.05 -1.97 -18.34
C LEU A 167 -3.70 -3.05 -17.45
N GLU A 168 -2.87 -3.69 -16.62
CA GLU A 168 -3.27 -4.68 -15.63
C GLU A 168 -3.28 -4.11 -14.21
N VAL A 169 -2.37 -3.17 -13.92
CA VAL A 169 -2.22 -2.54 -12.61
C VAL A 169 -2.20 -1.03 -12.74
N LEU A 170 -3.19 -0.38 -12.14
CA LEU A 170 -3.26 1.07 -12.00
C LEU A 170 -3.27 1.47 -10.53
N ARG A 171 -2.20 2.14 -10.11
CA ARG A 171 -2.03 2.59 -8.73
C ARG A 171 -1.77 4.08 -8.66
N LEU A 172 -2.72 4.79 -8.08
CA LEU A 172 -2.70 6.25 -7.89
C LEU A 172 -2.91 6.64 -6.43
N LYS A 173 -2.79 5.68 -5.50
CA LYS A 173 -3.06 5.84 -4.07
C LYS A 173 -2.33 7.02 -3.45
N SER A 174 -2.87 7.62 -2.40
CA SER A 174 -2.20 8.64 -1.59
C SER A 174 -1.62 9.78 -2.44
N ASN A 175 -2.51 10.47 -3.15
CA ASN A 175 -2.22 11.67 -3.93
C ASN A 175 -3.26 12.77 -3.61
N LYS A 176 -3.32 13.82 -4.43
CA LYS A 176 -4.30 14.92 -4.35
C LYS A 176 -5.23 14.93 -5.57
N LEU A 177 -5.49 13.76 -6.16
CA LEU A 177 -6.37 13.63 -7.31
C LEU A 177 -7.82 13.95 -6.91
N LYS A 178 -8.57 14.57 -7.81
CA LYS A 178 -9.93 15.05 -7.56
C LYS A 178 -10.85 14.86 -8.77
N GLY A 179 -12.11 15.25 -8.62
CA GLY A 179 -13.12 15.09 -9.67
C GLY A 179 -13.64 13.65 -9.71
N SER A 180 -14.47 13.35 -10.70
CA SER A 180 -15.08 12.02 -10.83
C SER A 180 -14.16 11.00 -11.47
N MET A 181 -14.45 9.73 -11.17
CA MET A 181 -13.86 8.60 -11.88
C MET A 181 -14.38 8.61 -13.33
N PRO A 182 -13.51 8.77 -14.34
CA PRO A 182 -13.96 8.82 -15.72
C PRO A 182 -14.45 7.44 -16.18
N SER A 183 -15.62 7.39 -16.82
CA SER A 183 -16.20 6.14 -17.35
C SER A 183 -15.29 5.42 -18.35
N ASN A 184 -14.36 6.14 -18.99
CA ASN A 184 -13.35 5.52 -19.86
C ASN A 184 -12.48 4.48 -19.14
N LEU A 185 -12.29 4.58 -17.81
CA LEU A 185 -11.55 3.56 -17.04
C LEU A 185 -12.19 2.18 -17.14
N CYS A 186 -13.51 2.11 -17.31
CA CYS A 186 -14.23 0.86 -17.55
C CYS A 186 -13.82 0.16 -18.86
N ASN A 187 -13.08 0.84 -19.75
CA ASN A 187 -12.59 0.25 -20.99
C ASN A 187 -11.23 -0.46 -20.83
N LEU A 188 -10.72 -0.60 -19.60
CA LEU A 188 -9.50 -1.33 -19.27
C LEU A 188 -9.83 -2.81 -19.02
N SER A 189 -10.02 -3.57 -20.10
CA SER A 189 -10.46 -4.96 -20.04
C SER A 189 -9.50 -5.90 -19.32
N ASN A 190 -8.20 -5.56 -19.29
CA ASN A 190 -7.14 -6.36 -18.69
C ASN A 190 -6.85 -5.98 -17.22
N LEU A 191 -7.54 -4.97 -16.68
CA LEU A 191 -7.25 -4.44 -15.35
C LEU A 191 -7.55 -5.48 -14.28
N LYS A 192 -6.56 -5.78 -13.44
CA LYS A 192 -6.61 -6.69 -12.29
C LYS A 192 -6.54 -5.92 -10.97
N ILE A 193 -5.77 -4.83 -10.92
CA ILE A 193 -5.63 -4.01 -9.71
C ILE A 193 -5.95 -2.55 -10.02
N LEU A 194 -6.95 -2.02 -9.31
CA LEU A 194 -7.29 -0.61 -9.30
C LEU A 194 -7.18 -0.06 -7.88
N ASP A 195 -6.18 0.79 -7.63
CA ASP A 195 -5.95 1.43 -6.33
C ASP A 195 -5.96 2.96 -6.49
N LEU A 196 -7.09 3.57 -6.16
CA LEU A 196 -7.31 5.02 -6.18
C LEU A 196 -7.47 5.59 -4.76
N SER A 197 -7.14 4.79 -3.74
CA SER A 197 -7.37 5.13 -2.34
C SER A 197 -6.64 6.40 -1.89
N LEU A 198 -7.09 7.02 -0.80
CA LEU A 198 -6.43 8.18 -0.17
C LEU A 198 -6.25 9.35 -1.18
N ASN A 199 -7.35 9.78 -1.79
CA ASN A 199 -7.40 10.92 -2.71
C ASN A 199 -8.60 11.81 -2.38
N HIS A 200 -8.95 12.74 -3.27
CA HIS A 200 -10.14 13.60 -3.17
C HIS A 200 -11.12 13.32 -4.32
N ILE A 201 -11.19 12.07 -4.80
CA ILE A 201 -12.06 11.66 -5.90
C ILE A 201 -13.50 11.74 -5.41
N SER A 202 -14.38 12.31 -6.23
CA SER A 202 -15.77 12.63 -5.88
C SER A 202 -16.75 12.06 -6.90
N GLY A 203 -18.05 12.23 -6.66
CA GLY A 203 -19.09 11.72 -7.57
C GLY A 203 -19.32 10.22 -7.39
N GLU A 204 -20.07 9.65 -8.31
CA GLU A 204 -20.54 8.26 -8.24
C GLU A 204 -19.54 7.27 -8.84
N ILE A 205 -19.60 6.02 -8.39
CA ILE A 205 -18.90 4.91 -9.03
C ILE A 205 -19.64 4.60 -10.35
N PRO A 206 -18.98 4.64 -11.52
CA PRO A 206 -19.67 4.44 -12.80
C PRO A 206 -20.30 3.04 -12.92
N PRO A 207 -21.57 2.91 -13.35
CA PRO A 207 -22.21 1.61 -13.57
C PRO A 207 -21.50 0.74 -14.62
N CYS A 208 -20.72 1.36 -15.51
CA CYS A 208 -19.89 0.62 -16.47
C CYS A 208 -18.77 -0.21 -15.81
N ILE A 209 -18.58 -0.15 -14.49
CA ILE A 209 -17.51 -0.87 -13.79
C ILE A 209 -17.52 -2.38 -14.05
N GLN A 210 -18.70 -2.96 -14.37
CA GLN A 210 -18.83 -4.33 -14.85
C GLN A 210 -18.03 -4.66 -16.12
N ASN A 211 -17.63 -3.65 -16.91
CA ASN A 211 -16.87 -3.81 -18.15
C ASN A 211 -15.36 -4.03 -17.89
N LEU A 212 -14.91 -4.03 -16.63
CA LEU A 212 -13.57 -4.49 -16.26
C LEU A 212 -13.51 -6.02 -16.37
N THR A 213 -13.48 -6.53 -17.60
CA THR A 213 -13.74 -7.93 -17.93
C THR A 213 -12.79 -8.91 -17.24
N SER A 214 -11.51 -8.56 -17.04
CA SER A 214 -10.59 -9.42 -16.30
C SER A 214 -11.07 -9.66 -14.86
N MET A 215 -11.77 -8.71 -14.24
CA MET A 215 -12.42 -8.86 -12.93
C MET A 215 -13.80 -9.53 -12.98
N ALA A 216 -14.41 -9.62 -14.17
CA ALA A 216 -15.73 -10.22 -14.38
C ALA A 216 -15.67 -11.71 -14.80
N TYR A 217 -14.57 -12.17 -15.38
CA TYR A 217 -14.41 -13.56 -15.79
C TYR A 217 -13.41 -14.30 -14.89
N ASN A 218 -13.84 -15.48 -14.45
CA ASN A 218 -12.94 -16.46 -13.87
C ASN A 218 -12.21 -17.13 -15.03
N GLU A 219 -10.99 -16.69 -15.35
CA GLU A 219 -10.10 -17.56 -16.12
C GLU A 219 -9.86 -18.82 -15.28
N PRO A 220 -10.11 -20.03 -15.81
CA PRO A 220 -9.63 -21.23 -15.13
C PRO A 220 -8.11 -21.11 -15.02
N PRO A 221 -7.49 -21.43 -13.87
CA PRO A 221 -6.04 -21.43 -13.77
C PRO A 221 -5.52 -22.39 -14.83
N TYR A 222 -4.80 -21.87 -15.83
CA TYR A 222 -4.02 -22.73 -16.71
C TYR A 222 -3.03 -23.48 -15.81
N ARG A 223 -3.08 -24.81 -15.86
CA ARG A 223 -2.60 -25.69 -14.79
C ARG A 223 -1.09 -25.97 -14.81
N ASP A 224 -0.31 -25.20 -15.55
CA ASP A 224 1.14 -25.34 -15.62
C ASP A 224 1.78 -23.96 -15.73
N GLY A 225 2.45 -23.53 -14.65
CA GLY A 225 3.21 -22.28 -14.56
C GLY A 225 2.71 -21.32 -13.48
N GLU A 226 3.58 -20.91 -12.56
CA GLU A 226 3.34 -19.80 -11.62
C GLU A 226 3.30 -18.47 -12.39
N TYR A 227 2.23 -18.19 -13.13
CA TYR A 227 2.09 -16.94 -13.88
C TYR A 227 1.90 -15.75 -12.95
N THR A 228 2.65 -14.70 -13.24
CA THR A 228 2.56 -13.41 -12.57
C THR A 228 1.83 -12.36 -13.36
N ILE A 229 1.35 -11.34 -12.66
CA ILE A 229 1.16 -10.01 -13.26
C ILE A 229 2.55 -9.43 -13.55
N GLY A 230 3.11 -9.79 -14.70
CA GLY A 230 4.44 -9.38 -15.14
C GLY A 230 4.60 -9.60 -16.64
N PHE A 231 5.42 -8.77 -17.28
CA PHE A 231 5.75 -8.96 -18.68
C PHE A 231 6.99 -9.84 -18.79
N ASP A 232 6.90 -10.89 -19.61
CA ASP A 232 8.07 -11.65 -20.05
C ASP A 232 9.03 -10.70 -20.79
N ILE A 233 10.06 -10.22 -20.10
CA ILE A 233 11.12 -9.49 -20.77
C ILE A 233 11.92 -10.51 -21.58
N PRO A 234 12.15 -10.30 -22.88
CA PRO A 234 12.96 -11.21 -23.69
C PRO A 234 14.45 -11.06 -23.35
N PHE A 235 14.84 -11.46 -22.14
CA PHE A 235 16.23 -11.72 -21.77
C PHE A 235 16.41 -13.22 -21.59
N SER A 236 16.53 -13.95 -22.71
CA SER A 236 17.13 -15.27 -22.70
C SER A 236 18.64 -15.07 -22.62
N PHE A 237 19.25 -15.33 -21.48
CA PHE A 237 20.68 -15.62 -21.46
C PHE A 237 20.88 -16.92 -22.25
N GLU A 238 21.91 -16.99 -23.09
CA GLU A 238 22.27 -18.23 -23.82
C GLU A 238 22.68 -19.39 -22.88
N ASP A 239 22.72 -19.15 -21.57
CA ASP A 239 22.91 -20.16 -20.53
C ASP A 239 21.60 -20.32 -19.74
N GLU A 240 21.19 -21.58 -19.54
CA GLU A 240 19.87 -22.08 -19.05
C GLU A 240 19.36 -21.57 -17.68
N ASN A 241 19.92 -20.50 -17.12
CA ASN A 241 19.36 -19.80 -15.97
C ASN A 241 18.67 -18.51 -16.43
N THR A 242 17.38 -18.60 -16.73
CA THR A 242 16.50 -17.43 -16.82
C THR A 242 16.60 -16.66 -15.51
N PHE A 243 17.24 -15.48 -15.53
CA PHE A 243 17.22 -14.57 -14.40
C PHE A 243 15.78 -14.06 -14.28
N GLU A 244 14.99 -14.63 -13.38
CA GLU A 244 13.64 -14.12 -13.08
C GLU A 244 13.77 -12.67 -12.63
N ILE A 245 13.31 -11.73 -13.45
CA ILE A 245 13.34 -10.29 -13.16
C ILE A 245 12.21 -10.01 -12.16
N SER A 246 12.41 -10.44 -10.92
CA SER A 246 11.46 -10.37 -9.81
C SER A 246 11.04 -8.95 -9.43
N SER A 247 11.71 -7.90 -9.94
CA SER A 247 11.44 -6.50 -9.60
C SER A 247 10.28 -5.87 -10.38
N ALA A 248 9.83 -6.46 -11.49
CA ALA A 248 8.71 -5.94 -12.26
C ALA A 248 7.38 -6.01 -11.46
N ASP A 249 7.24 -7.07 -10.65
CA ASP A 249 5.94 -7.46 -10.07
C ASP A 249 5.84 -7.19 -8.57
N LYS A 250 6.88 -6.58 -7.95
CA LYS A 250 6.85 -6.29 -6.51
C LYS A 250 5.83 -5.21 -6.22
N ALA A 251 5.01 -5.29 -5.19
CA ALA A 251 4.09 -4.19 -4.88
C ALA A 251 3.68 -4.16 -3.42
N LEU A 252 3.53 -2.95 -2.85
CA LEU A 252 2.96 -2.74 -1.51
C LEU A 252 1.44 -2.59 -1.60
N LEU A 253 0.66 -3.65 -1.43
CA LEU A 253 -0.81 -3.62 -1.57
C LEU A 253 -1.49 -3.67 -0.21
N MET A 254 -2.59 -2.93 -0.03
CA MET A 254 -3.42 -3.03 1.16
C MET A 254 -4.29 -4.29 1.03
N TRP A 255 -4.17 -5.23 1.96
CA TRP A 255 -4.89 -6.49 1.96
C TRP A 255 -5.38 -6.81 3.38
N LYS A 256 -6.69 -7.03 3.55
CA LYS A 256 -7.31 -7.31 4.87
C LYS A 256 -6.93 -6.28 5.95
N GLY A 257 -6.90 -5.00 5.60
CA GLY A 257 -6.55 -3.89 6.49
C GLY A 257 -5.05 -3.75 6.82
N ILE A 258 -4.16 -4.51 6.17
CA ILE A 258 -2.71 -4.47 6.39
C ILE A 258 -1.99 -4.25 5.06
N GLU A 259 -0.92 -3.44 5.05
CA GLU A 259 -0.08 -3.30 3.85
C GLU A 259 0.89 -4.49 3.72
N TYR A 260 0.73 -5.28 2.66
CA TYR A 260 1.58 -6.40 2.33
C TYR A 260 2.55 -6.05 1.20
N ARG A 261 3.82 -6.44 1.38
CA ARG A 261 4.79 -6.48 0.30
C ARG A 261 4.65 -7.79 -0.44
N TYR A 262 4.11 -7.74 -1.64
CA TYR A 262 4.16 -8.86 -2.57
C TYR A 262 5.50 -8.80 -3.30
N GLU A 263 6.28 -9.87 -3.21
CA GLU A 263 7.46 -10.06 -4.07
C GLU A 263 7.04 -10.41 -5.51
N LYS A 264 5.83 -10.96 -5.65
CA LYS A 264 5.27 -11.46 -6.88
C LYS A 264 3.74 -11.30 -6.78
N ILE A 265 3.12 -10.46 -7.62
CA ILE A 265 1.66 -10.29 -7.57
C ILE A 265 0.99 -11.50 -8.23
N PRO A 266 0.15 -12.27 -7.49
CA PRO A 266 -0.55 -13.41 -8.07
C PRO A 266 -1.49 -12.96 -9.19
N GLU A 267 -1.51 -13.69 -10.30
CA GLU A 267 -2.42 -13.40 -11.42
C GLU A 267 -3.90 -13.38 -10.99
N GLN A 268 -4.24 -14.19 -9.99
CA GLN A 268 -5.60 -14.31 -9.46
C GLN A 268 -5.98 -13.14 -8.55
N LEU A 269 -5.02 -12.29 -8.15
CA LEU A 269 -5.28 -11.15 -7.29
C LEU A 269 -6.01 -10.05 -8.07
N LYS A 270 -7.32 -9.96 -7.85
CA LYS A 270 -8.19 -8.94 -8.45
C LYS A 270 -8.76 -8.04 -7.37
N MET A 271 -8.43 -6.75 -7.43
CA MET A 271 -8.64 -5.82 -6.33
C MET A 271 -9.14 -4.46 -6.82
N ILE A 272 -10.13 -3.93 -6.10
CA ILE A 272 -10.56 -2.54 -6.21
C ILE A 272 -10.44 -1.89 -4.82
N ASP A 273 -9.64 -0.84 -4.72
CA ASP A 273 -9.56 0.03 -3.54
C ASP A 273 -9.83 1.48 -3.91
N LEU A 274 -10.98 1.96 -3.45
CA LEU A 274 -11.45 3.34 -3.61
C LEU A 274 -11.60 4.05 -2.26
N SER A 275 -11.02 3.49 -1.20
CA SER A 275 -11.19 3.98 0.17
C SER A 275 -10.60 5.37 0.39
N CYS A 276 -11.06 6.05 1.44
CA CYS A 276 -10.56 7.38 1.81
C CYS A 276 -10.62 8.39 0.65
N ASN A 277 -11.81 8.53 0.08
CA ASN A 277 -12.14 9.50 -0.98
C ASN A 277 -13.41 10.27 -0.59
N ALA A 278 -13.98 11.03 -1.54
CA ALA A 278 -15.22 11.77 -1.38
C ALA A 278 -16.32 11.22 -2.32
N LEU A 279 -16.35 9.90 -2.55
CA LEU A 279 -17.36 9.26 -3.39
C LEU A 279 -18.74 9.36 -2.75
N VAL A 280 -19.76 9.55 -3.59
CA VAL A 280 -21.17 9.70 -3.20
C VAL A 280 -22.05 8.78 -4.05
N GLY A 281 -23.35 8.73 -3.70
CA GLY A 281 -24.32 7.90 -4.40
C GLY A 281 -24.27 6.44 -3.96
N GLU A 282 -25.02 5.60 -4.65
CA GLU A 282 -25.16 4.19 -4.32
C GLU A 282 -23.95 3.38 -4.83
N ILE A 283 -23.72 2.23 -4.19
CA ILE A 283 -22.84 1.20 -4.77
C ILE A 283 -23.57 0.62 -5.99
N PRO A 284 -23.04 0.77 -7.23
CA PRO A 284 -23.75 0.31 -8.43
C PRO A 284 -23.93 -1.21 -8.37
N GLY A 285 -25.15 -1.68 -8.66
CA GLY A 285 -25.47 -3.10 -8.68
C GLY A 285 -24.62 -3.88 -9.70
N GLU A 286 -24.17 -3.22 -10.76
CA GLU A 286 -23.25 -3.73 -11.78
C GLU A 286 -21.91 -4.19 -11.20
N LEU A 287 -21.48 -3.65 -10.05
CA LEU A 287 -20.26 -4.09 -9.37
C LEU A 287 -20.31 -5.57 -9.01
N THR A 288 -21.50 -6.13 -8.74
CA THR A 288 -21.65 -7.56 -8.39
C THR A 288 -21.39 -8.50 -9.57
N ASN A 289 -21.22 -7.97 -10.80
CA ASN A 289 -20.83 -8.75 -11.97
C ASN A 289 -19.31 -9.01 -12.03
N LEU A 290 -18.52 -8.37 -11.16
CA LEU A 290 -17.08 -8.59 -11.05
C LEU A 290 -16.76 -9.82 -10.20
N VAL A 291 -17.30 -10.98 -10.60
CA VAL A 291 -17.33 -12.22 -9.79
C VAL A 291 -15.96 -12.80 -9.45
N ALA A 292 -14.91 -12.35 -10.14
CA ALA A 292 -13.54 -12.76 -9.86
C ALA A 292 -12.82 -11.83 -8.85
N LEU A 293 -13.48 -10.79 -8.33
CA LEU A 293 -12.91 -9.92 -7.30
C LEU A 293 -12.55 -10.71 -6.05
N VAL A 294 -11.35 -10.43 -5.54
CA VAL A 294 -10.84 -10.99 -4.29
C VAL A 294 -10.84 -9.94 -3.18
N GLN A 295 -10.68 -8.67 -3.53
CA GLN A 295 -10.79 -7.56 -2.58
C GLN A 295 -11.61 -6.40 -3.12
N LEU A 296 -12.50 -5.89 -2.27
CA LEU A 296 -13.26 -4.66 -2.47
C LEU A 296 -13.18 -3.79 -1.22
N ASN A 297 -12.59 -2.61 -1.35
CA ASN A 297 -12.51 -1.61 -0.30
C ASN A 297 -13.11 -0.28 -0.76
N LEU A 298 -14.27 0.08 -0.19
CA LEU A 298 -15.00 1.32 -0.45
C LEU A 298 -15.11 2.19 0.81
N SER A 299 -14.36 1.85 1.85
CA SER A 299 -14.47 2.49 3.17
C SER A 299 -14.13 3.97 3.17
N ARG A 300 -14.61 4.70 4.18
CA ARG A 300 -14.29 6.12 4.39
C ARG A 300 -14.61 6.97 3.16
N ASN A 301 -15.85 6.88 2.72
CA ASN A 301 -16.45 7.68 1.65
C ASN A 301 -17.76 8.30 2.15
N SER A 302 -18.62 8.77 1.25
CA SER A 302 -19.98 9.25 1.53
C SER A 302 -21.02 8.48 0.69
N LEU A 303 -20.77 7.18 0.48
CA LEU A 303 -21.68 6.29 -0.25
C LEU A 303 -22.96 6.09 0.56
N ASN A 304 -24.10 6.08 -0.11
CA ASN A 304 -25.43 5.93 0.49
C ASN A 304 -26.22 4.79 -0.16
N GLY A 305 -27.51 4.67 0.17
CA GLY A 305 -28.35 3.59 -0.33
C GLY A 305 -28.00 2.26 0.31
N THR A 306 -28.21 1.16 -0.43
CA THR A 306 -28.12 -0.21 0.13
C THR A 306 -26.87 -0.94 -0.33
N ILE A 307 -26.45 -1.96 0.44
CA ILE A 307 -25.50 -2.95 -0.08
C ILE A 307 -26.21 -3.75 -1.20
N PRO A 308 -25.63 -3.89 -2.40
CA PRO A 308 -26.29 -4.56 -3.52
C PRO A 308 -26.77 -5.98 -3.17
N LYS A 309 -28.05 -6.27 -3.44
CA LYS A 309 -28.68 -7.57 -3.10
C LYS A 309 -27.97 -8.78 -3.69
N LYS A 310 -27.22 -8.60 -4.78
CA LYS A 310 -26.46 -9.65 -5.47
C LYS A 310 -24.99 -9.75 -5.03
N ILE A 311 -24.58 -9.08 -3.95
CA ILE A 311 -23.19 -9.11 -3.45
C ILE A 311 -22.67 -10.54 -3.22
N GLY A 312 -23.56 -11.47 -2.85
CA GLY A 312 -23.26 -12.89 -2.71
C GLY A 312 -22.75 -13.62 -3.96
N GLN A 313 -22.81 -13.01 -5.16
CA GLN A 313 -22.26 -13.57 -6.40
C GLN A 313 -20.73 -13.44 -6.48
N LEU A 314 -20.13 -12.59 -5.64
CA LEU A 314 -18.67 -12.41 -5.57
C LEU A 314 -18.03 -13.57 -4.79
N HIS A 315 -18.12 -14.79 -5.31
CA HIS A 315 -17.74 -16.02 -4.60
C HIS A 315 -16.25 -16.10 -4.23
N TRP A 316 -15.39 -15.31 -4.89
CA TRP A 316 -13.95 -15.25 -4.61
C TRP A 316 -13.55 -14.13 -3.64
N LEU A 317 -14.52 -13.32 -3.17
CA LEU A 317 -14.23 -12.15 -2.35
C LEU A 317 -13.75 -12.57 -0.95
N GLU A 318 -12.47 -12.32 -0.67
CA GLU A 318 -11.86 -12.60 0.63
C GLU A 318 -11.91 -11.40 1.58
N SER A 319 -11.93 -10.17 1.05
CA SER A 319 -11.88 -8.95 1.84
C SER A 319 -12.91 -7.95 1.35
N LEU A 320 -13.86 -7.59 2.23
CA LEU A 320 -14.88 -6.57 1.98
C LEU A 320 -14.83 -5.50 3.07
N ASP A 321 -14.52 -4.27 2.70
CA ASP A 321 -14.56 -3.13 3.63
C ASP A 321 -15.49 -2.04 3.08
N LEU A 322 -16.62 -1.84 3.76
CA LEU A 322 -17.62 -0.81 3.46
C LEU A 322 -17.77 0.18 4.63
N SER A 323 -16.87 0.13 5.60
CA SER A 323 -16.95 0.92 6.83
C SER A 323 -16.90 2.43 6.59
N HIS A 324 -17.42 3.21 7.54
CA HIS A 324 -17.42 4.68 7.45
C HIS A 324 -18.06 5.22 6.15
N ASN A 325 -19.33 4.87 5.95
CA ASN A 325 -20.17 5.37 4.86
C ASN A 325 -21.57 5.76 5.41
N GLN A 326 -22.54 5.95 4.54
CA GLN A 326 -23.94 6.25 4.85
C GLN A 326 -24.87 5.14 4.34
N LEU A 327 -24.37 3.90 4.25
CA LEU A 327 -25.15 2.77 3.77
C LEU A 327 -26.27 2.46 4.77
N SER A 328 -27.47 2.21 4.27
CA SER A 328 -28.67 1.98 5.06
C SER A 328 -29.35 0.65 4.68
N GLU A 329 -30.51 0.40 5.28
CA GLU A 329 -31.29 -0.84 5.12
C GLU A 329 -30.56 -2.08 5.66
N GLU A 330 -31.14 -3.25 5.37
CA GLU A 330 -30.64 -4.53 5.86
C GLU A 330 -29.38 -5.00 5.13
N ILE A 331 -28.51 -5.72 5.85
CA ILE A 331 -27.43 -6.49 5.25
C ILE A 331 -28.05 -7.60 4.40
N PRO A 332 -27.79 -7.67 3.07
CA PRO A 332 -28.40 -8.68 2.21
C PRO A 332 -28.06 -10.09 2.65
N SER A 333 -29.06 -10.97 2.74
CA SER A 333 -28.86 -12.38 3.10
C SER A 333 -27.91 -13.11 2.14
N SER A 334 -27.81 -12.66 0.89
CA SER A 334 -26.87 -13.20 -0.10
C SER A 334 -25.40 -13.06 0.33
N LEU A 335 -25.05 -12.13 1.23
CA LEU A 335 -23.69 -11.99 1.75
C LEU A 335 -23.19 -13.28 2.43
N THR A 336 -24.11 -14.10 2.95
CA THR A 336 -23.79 -15.41 3.53
C THR A 336 -23.26 -16.41 2.51
N ASN A 337 -23.51 -16.21 1.21
CA ASN A 337 -23.05 -17.08 0.13
C ASN A 337 -21.56 -16.89 -0.23
N ILE A 338 -20.89 -15.85 0.31
CA ILE A 338 -19.47 -15.61 0.08
C ILE A 338 -18.65 -16.43 1.08
N SER A 339 -18.43 -17.70 0.78
CA SER A 339 -17.71 -18.63 1.68
C SER A 339 -16.21 -18.33 1.83
N SER A 340 -15.63 -17.56 0.90
CA SER A 340 -14.21 -17.16 0.91
C SER A 340 -13.91 -15.96 1.82
N LEU A 341 -14.94 -15.28 2.34
CA LEU A 341 -14.80 -14.03 3.06
C LEU A 341 -14.03 -14.24 4.38
N ALA A 342 -12.85 -13.62 4.47
CA ALA A 342 -11.94 -13.71 5.61
C ALA A 342 -11.78 -12.38 6.35
N TYR A 343 -12.17 -11.27 5.73
CA TYR A 343 -12.22 -9.94 6.34
C TYR A 343 -13.51 -9.24 5.92
N LEU A 344 -14.23 -8.70 6.91
CA LEU A 344 -15.43 -7.91 6.71
C LEU A 344 -15.41 -6.74 7.67
N ASP A 345 -15.64 -5.53 7.17
CA ASP A 345 -15.95 -4.37 8.00
C ASP A 345 -17.12 -3.57 7.42
N LEU A 346 -18.22 -3.49 8.20
CA LEU A 346 -19.44 -2.76 7.89
C LEU A 346 -19.72 -1.65 8.92
N SER A 347 -18.78 -1.40 9.83
CA SER A 347 -18.93 -0.46 10.94
C SER A 347 -19.16 0.98 10.45
N TYR A 348 -19.71 1.84 11.32
CA TYR A 348 -19.94 3.25 11.03
C TYR A 348 -20.77 3.47 9.74
N ASN A 349 -21.96 2.88 9.72
CA ASN A 349 -22.97 3.06 8.67
C ASN A 349 -24.36 3.32 9.31
N GLN A 350 -25.42 3.24 8.51
CA GLN A 350 -26.83 3.38 8.94
C GLN A 350 -27.60 2.08 8.72
N LEU A 351 -26.91 0.93 8.75
CA LEU A 351 -27.51 -0.38 8.51
C LEU A 351 -28.47 -0.76 9.64
N SER A 352 -29.48 -1.53 9.30
CA SER A 352 -30.54 -1.94 10.22
C SER A 352 -30.96 -3.40 10.04
N GLY A 353 -31.80 -3.89 10.95
CA GLY A 353 -32.33 -5.25 10.89
C GLY A 353 -31.39 -6.31 11.46
N ARG A 354 -31.77 -7.58 11.26
CA ARG A 354 -30.99 -8.71 11.79
C ARG A 354 -29.77 -8.98 10.92
N ILE A 355 -28.61 -9.17 11.54
CA ILE A 355 -27.41 -9.68 10.85
C ILE A 355 -27.72 -11.08 10.29
N PRO A 356 -27.63 -11.30 8.96
CA PRO A 356 -27.93 -12.60 8.36
C PRO A 356 -27.12 -13.73 8.99
N THR A 357 -27.80 -14.84 9.28
CA THR A 357 -27.16 -16.03 9.85
C THR A 357 -26.48 -16.84 8.76
N GLY A 358 -25.18 -17.07 8.88
CA GLY A 358 -24.37 -17.86 7.97
C GLY A 358 -23.13 -18.41 8.68
N THR A 359 -22.25 -19.09 7.95
CA THR A 359 -21.07 -19.73 8.56
C THR A 359 -20.01 -18.72 9.02
N GLN A 360 -19.75 -17.66 8.24
CA GLN A 360 -18.67 -16.71 8.52
C GLN A 360 -19.09 -15.42 9.23
N LEU A 361 -20.30 -14.89 9.00
CA LEU A 361 -20.69 -13.57 9.52
C LEU A 361 -20.70 -13.49 11.05
N GLN A 362 -21.13 -14.57 11.72
CA GLN A 362 -21.13 -14.66 13.17
C GLN A 362 -19.74 -14.89 13.78
N SER A 363 -18.73 -15.22 12.98
CA SER A 363 -17.35 -15.42 13.44
C SER A 363 -16.55 -14.11 13.55
N PHE A 364 -17.00 -13.06 12.86
CA PHE A 364 -16.37 -11.76 12.92
C PHE A 364 -16.65 -11.06 14.26
N ASN A 365 -15.71 -10.22 14.70
CA ASN A 365 -15.87 -9.42 15.91
C ASN A 365 -17.06 -8.45 15.78
N ALA A 366 -17.78 -8.23 16.88
CA ALA A 366 -18.84 -7.23 16.97
C ALA A 366 -18.40 -5.82 16.53
N SER A 367 -17.11 -5.47 16.69
CA SER A 367 -16.55 -4.19 16.22
C SER A 367 -16.76 -3.94 14.73
N TYR A 368 -16.78 -4.98 13.89
CA TYR A 368 -17.00 -4.85 12.44
C TYR A 368 -18.43 -4.48 12.06
N TYR A 369 -19.34 -4.40 13.03
CA TYR A 369 -20.73 -3.99 12.86
C TYR A 369 -21.08 -2.76 13.70
N GLU A 370 -20.10 -2.22 14.44
CA GLU A 370 -20.36 -1.16 15.41
C GLU A 370 -20.85 0.14 14.76
N GLU A 371 -21.47 0.99 15.56
CA GLU A 371 -22.04 2.27 15.11
C GLU A 371 -23.11 2.15 14.01
N ASN A 372 -23.72 0.97 13.86
CA ASN A 372 -24.96 0.73 13.12
C ASN A 372 -26.12 0.53 14.11
N ARG A 373 -26.76 1.62 14.56
CA ARG A 373 -27.75 1.57 15.66
C ARG A 373 -28.96 0.69 15.40
N GLY A 374 -29.30 0.44 14.14
CA GLY A 374 -30.42 -0.40 13.75
C GLY A 374 -30.12 -1.89 13.69
N LEU A 375 -28.85 -2.31 13.79
CA LEU A 375 -28.48 -3.72 13.67
C LEU A 375 -28.72 -4.49 14.97
N CYS A 376 -29.15 -5.74 14.82
CA CYS A 376 -29.39 -6.66 15.91
C CYS A 376 -29.02 -8.11 15.55
N GLY A 377 -28.86 -8.94 16.58
CA GLY A 377 -28.48 -10.35 16.47
C GLY A 377 -26.97 -10.58 16.45
N PRO A 378 -26.52 -11.83 16.63
CA PRO A 378 -25.10 -12.16 16.73
C PRO A 378 -24.29 -11.71 15.50
N PRO A 379 -23.06 -11.17 15.68
CA PRO A 379 -22.28 -11.13 16.92
C PRO A 379 -22.57 -9.94 17.86
N LEU A 380 -23.55 -9.09 17.56
CA LEU A 380 -23.94 -8.00 18.46
C LEU A 380 -24.72 -8.54 19.67
N THR A 381 -24.64 -7.80 20.78
CA THR A 381 -25.43 -8.08 21.99
C THR A 381 -26.87 -7.55 21.91
N SER A 382 -27.17 -6.68 20.94
CA SER A 382 -28.52 -6.15 20.72
C SER A 382 -29.47 -7.25 20.24
N MET A 383 -30.54 -7.48 20.99
CA MET A 383 -31.59 -8.44 20.63
C MET A 383 -32.51 -7.85 19.56
N CYS A 384 -33.00 -8.68 18.65
CA CYS A 384 -33.94 -8.23 17.63
C CYS A 384 -35.37 -8.19 18.21
N PRO A 385 -36.21 -7.21 17.82
CA PRO A 385 -37.59 -7.10 18.32
C PRO A 385 -38.45 -8.36 18.12
N ALA A 386 -38.18 -9.13 17.06
CA ALA A 386 -38.87 -10.40 16.80
C ALA A 386 -38.61 -11.47 17.88
N ASP A 387 -37.46 -11.42 18.58
CA ASP A 387 -37.11 -12.39 19.62
C ASP A 387 -37.84 -12.11 20.94
N GLU A 388 -38.32 -10.88 21.18
CA GLU A 388 -39.09 -10.51 22.39
C GLU A 388 -40.46 -11.20 22.44
N THR A 389 -41.05 -11.56 21.29
CA THR A 389 -42.41 -12.15 21.22
C THR A 389 -42.48 -13.66 21.48
N SER A 390 -41.35 -14.30 21.76
CA SER A 390 -41.27 -15.77 21.94
C SER A 390 -41.24 -16.26 23.40
N GLN A 391 -41.41 -15.37 24.39
CA GLN A 391 -41.58 -15.78 25.79
C GLN A 391 -43.06 -15.74 26.23
N PRO A 392 -43.65 -16.85 26.74
CA PRO A 392 -44.87 -16.75 27.54
C PRO A 392 -44.54 -16.09 28.89
N PRO A 393 -45.50 -15.44 29.58
CA PRO A 393 -45.25 -14.80 30.86
C PRO A 393 -44.92 -15.88 31.88
N SER A 394 -43.64 -16.03 32.21
CA SER A 394 -43.22 -16.93 33.28
C SER A 394 -43.13 -16.13 34.57
N HIS A 395 -43.90 -16.62 35.52
CA HIS A 395 -43.90 -16.23 36.91
C HIS A 395 -42.48 -16.11 37.46
N SER A 396 -42.34 -15.10 38.33
CA SER A 396 -41.36 -15.02 39.40
C SER A 396 -40.92 -16.40 39.92
N ALA A 397 -39.70 -16.81 39.61
CA ALA A 397 -38.96 -17.78 40.39
C ALA A 397 -37.50 -17.34 40.40
N GLY A 398 -37.04 -16.92 41.57
CA GLY A 398 -35.65 -16.58 41.79
C GLY A 398 -34.76 -17.80 41.51
N GLY A 399 -33.84 -17.62 40.57
CA GLY A 399 -32.73 -18.52 40.32
C GLY A 399 -31.50 -17.66 40.04
N LYS A 400 -30.53 -17.71 40.95
CA LYS A 400 -29.19 -17.16 40.73
C LYS A 400 -28.60 -17.81 39.49
N SER A 401 -28.14 -17.01 38.54
CA SER A 401 -27.18 -17.44 37.51
C SER A 401 -26.02 -16.44 37.49
N ASP A 402 -24.83 -17.00 37.50
CA ASP A 402 -23.58 -16.39 37.91
C ASP A 402 -23.16 -15.15 37.10
N PHE A 403 -22.66 -14.19 37.89
CA PHE A 403 -22.22 -12.87 37.50
C PHE A 403 -20.70 -12.93 37.35
N GLU A 404 -20.18 -13.19 36.15
CA GLU A 404 -18.73 -13.24 35.94
C GLU A 404 -18.14 -12.36 34.81
N ASP A 405 -18.93 -11.59 34.06
CA ASP A 405 -18.36 -10.72 33.00
C ASP A 405 -18.47 -9.21 33.26
N GLY A 406 -19.21 -8.82 34.31
CA GLY A 406 -19.32 -7.42 34.74
C GLY A 406 -18.14 -6.89 35.53
N ARG A 407 -17.25 -7.76 36.03
CA ARG A 407 -16.04 -7.32 36.79
C ARG A 407 -14.93 -6.84 35.88
N LEU A 408 -14.77 -7.44 34.70
CA LEU A 408 -13.63 -7.14 33.83
C LEU A 408 -13.68 -5.69 33.30
N TRP A 409 -14.85 -5.24 32.85
CA TRP A 409 -15.04 -3.87 32.36
C TRP A 409 -14.95 -2.81 33.48
N PHE A 410 -15.49 -3.11 34.67
CA PHE A 410 -15.40 -2.20 35.81
C PHE A 410 -13.97 -2.09 36.34
N ASP A 411 -13.23 -3.20 36.48
CA ASP A 411 -11.86 -3.20 37.00
C ASP A 411 -10.89 -2.52 36.02
N VAL A 412 -11.07 -2.72 34.71
CA VAL A 412 -10.26 -2.06 33.66
C VAL A 412 -10.53 -0.54 33.65
N LEU A 413 -11.78 -0.10 33.80
CA LEU A 413 -12.11 1.32 33.88
C LEU A 413 -11.49 1.99 35.11
N TRP A 414 -11.58 1.37 36.29
CA TRP A 414 -10.94 1.87 37.51
C TRP A 414 -9.41 1.84 37.43
N PHE A 415 -8.84 0.87 36.72
CA PHE A 415 -7.39 0.83 36.46
C PHE A 415 -6.94 2.03 35.61
N TYR A 416 -7.63 2.36 34.52
CA TYR A 416 -7.27 3.51 33.68
C TYR A 416 -7.52 4.86 34.36
N ILE A 417 -8.61 4.99 35.13
CA ILE A 417 -8.85 6.18 35.96
C ILE A 417 -7.74 6.30 37.02
N GLY A 418 -7.33 5.20 37.63
CA GLY A 418 -6.21 5.13 38.58
C GLY A 418 -4.89 5.55 37.97
N ILE A 419 -4.57 5.09 36.74
CA ILE A 419 -3.37 5.52 36.00
C ILE A 419 -3.44 7.01 35.68
N GLY A 420 -4.57 7.52 35.20
CA GLY A 420 -4.72 8.92 34.85
C GLY A 420 -4.52 9.84 36.04
N ILE A 421 -5.14 9.51 37.18
CA ILE A 421 -5.01 10.25 38.43
C ILE A 421 -3.58 10.12 38.99
N GLY A 422 -3.06 8.89 39.05
CA GLY A 422 -1.71 8.61 39.55
C GLY A 422 -0.61 9.30 38.73
N PHE A 423 -0.73 9.31 37.40
CA PHE A 423 0.17 10.04 36.52
C PHE A 423 0.10 11.54 36.79
N ASN A 424 -1.10 12.11 36.93
CA ASN A 424 -1.25 13.55 37.22
C ASN A 424 -0.59 13.91 38.56
N PHE A 425 -0.85 13.16 39.62
CA PHE A 425 -0.26 13.40 40.93
C PHE A 425 1.25 13.17 40.96
N ALA A 426 1.77 12.14 40.30
CA ALA A 426 3.21 11.89 40.22
C ALA A 426 3.92 12.95 39.37
N PHE A 427 3.34 13.32 38.23
CA PHE A 427 3.89 14.33 37.34
C PHE A 427 3.94 15.70 38.01
N TRP A 428 2.85 16.14 38.63
CA TRP A 428 2.83 17.41 39.36
C TRP A 428 3.58 17.35 40.69
N GLY A 429 3.64 16.19 41.35
CA GLY A 429 4.45 15.98 42.53
C GLY A 429 5.94 16.15 42.26
N VAL A 430 6.45 15.64 41.14
CA VAL A 430 7.88 15.74 40.78
C VAL A 430 8.16 17.03 40.01
N CYS A 431 7.47 17.27 38.91
CA CYS A 431 7.72 18.46 38.08
C CYS A 431 7.27 19.75 38.78
N GLY A 432 6.16 19.73 39.50
CA GLY A 432 5.69 20.89 40.27
C GLY A 432 6.62 21.26 41.42
N THR A 433 7.13 20.27 42.17
CA THR A 433 8.11 20.56 43.24
C THR A 433 9.44 21.09 42.69
N LEU A 434 9.88 20.60 41.53
CA LEU A 434 11.06 21.13 40.83
C LEU A 434 10.83 22.54 40.24
N LEU A 435 9.60 22.89 39.87
CA LEU A 435 9.26 24.24 39.39
C LEU A 435 9.21 25.26 40.52
N ILE A 436 8.69 24.87 41.70
CA ILE A 436 8.47 25.77 42.83
C ILE A 436 9.74 25.90 43.69
N ASN A 437 10.47 24.81 43.95
CA ASN A 437 11.62 24.83 44.84
C ASN A 437 12.95 24.92 44.07
N THR A 438 13.51 26.13 44.05
CA THR A 438 14.75 26.43 43.34
C THR A 438 15.99 25.70 43.88
N SER A 439 15.96 25.23 45.13
CA SER A 439 17.04 24.44 45.73
C SER A 439 17.03 23.00 45.24
N TRP A 440 15.85 22.35 45.27
CA TRP A 440 15.67 20.98 44.77
C TRP A 440 15.94 20.88 43.27
N ARG A 441 15.54 21.89 42.50
CA ARG A 441 15.85 22.00 41.08
C ARG A 441 17.35 21.93 40.81
N ARG A 442 18.16 22.70 41.55
CA ARG A 442 19.62 22.72 41.37
C ARG A 442 20.25 21.38 41.75
N THR A 443 19.82 20.77 42.86
CA THR A 443 20.34 19.47 43.30
C THR A 443 20.00 18.36 42.31
N TYR A 444 18.77 18.32 41.79
CA TYR A 444 18.33 17.33 40.81
C TYR A 444 19.10 17.43 39.49
N PHE A 445 19.25 18.64 38.92
CA PHE A 445 20.04 18.82 37.71
C PHE A 445 21.54 18.61 37.94
N GLY A 446 22.05 18.92 39.13
CA GLY A 446 23.43 18.59 39.52
C GLY A 446 23.68 17.08 39.57
N PHE A 447 22.72 16.31 40.11
CA PHE A 447 22.78 14.85 40.09
C PHE A 447 22.77 14.30 38.65
N LEU A 448 21.87 14.79 37.78
CA LEU A 448 21.81 14.37 36.38
C LEU A 448 23.11 14.70 35.60
N SER A 449 23.71 15.86 35.88
CA SER A 449 25.01 16.24 35.35
C SER A 449 26.09 15.23 35.75
N ASN A 450 26.19 14.94 37.05
CA ASN A 450 27.18 13.99 37.58
C ASN A 450 26.97 12.56 37.04
N LEU A 451 25.72 12.13 36.86
CA LEU A 451 25.40 10.83 36.28
C LEU A 451 25.83 10.77 34.81
N ARG A 452 25.57 11.83 34.04
CA ARG A 452 26.00 11.94 32.64
C ARG A 452 27.53 11.87 32.53
N ASP A 453 28.24 12.58 33.41
CA ASP A 453 29.70 12.60 33.43
C ASP A 453 30.26 11.23 33.82
N PHE A 454 29.66 10.57 34.82
CA PHE A 454 30.02 9.21 35.21
C PHE A 454 29.84 8.20 34.07
N LEU A 455 28.70 8.27 33.36
CA LEU A 455 28.43 7.41 32.21
C LEU A 455 29.42 7.67 31.08
N HIS A 456 29.67 8.94 30.76
CA HIS A 456 30.62 9.34 29.72
C HIS A 456 32.04 8.85 30.01
N VAL A 457 32.51 9.00 31.25
CA VAL A 457 33.82 8.51 31.71
C VAL A 457 33.86 6.98 31.67
N THR A 458 32.83 6.30 32.15
CA THR A 458 32.78 4.83 32.16
C THR A 458 32.80 4.26 30.73
N ILE A 459 32.04 4.88 29.81
CA ILE A 459 32.03 4.51 28.39
C ILE A 459 33.39 4.78 27.75
N SER A 460 34.01 5.92 28.04
CA SER A 460 35.33 6.28 27.50
C SER A 460 36.44 5.33 27.98
N ILE A 461 36.38 4.90 29.25
CA ILE A 461 37.31 3.92 29.82
C ILE A 461 37.09 2.53 29.20
N LYS A 462 35.84 2.10 29.03
CA LYS A 462 35.54 0.81 28.35
C LYS A 462 35.98 0.84 26.88
N TRP A 463 35.76 1.95 26.19
CA TRP A 463 36.16 2.14 24.78
C TRP A 463 37.68 2.15 24.61
N SER A 464 38.41 2.82 25.51
CA SER A 464 39.88 2.81 25.48
C SER A 464 40.47 1.44 25.81
N LYS A 465 39.88 0.68 26.75
CA LYS A 465 40.26 -0.72 27.03
C LYS A 465 39.98 -1.65 25.85
N LEU A 466 38.86 -1.46 25.15
CA LEU A 466 38.51 -2.22 23.95
C LEU A 466 39.49 -1.92 22.80
N LYS A 467 39.83 -0.64 22.58
CA LYS A 467 40.78 -0.23 21.54
C LYS A 467 42.19 -0.79 21.77
N ARG A 468 42.64 -0.88 23.04
CA ARG A 468 43.93 -1.53 23.38
C ARG A 468 43.94 -3.05 23.15
N ARG A 469 42.79 -3.74 23.26
CA ARG A 469 42.66 -5.17 22.95
C ARG A 469 42.59 -5.49 21.45
N ILE A 470 42.35 -4.47 20.62
CA ILE A 470 42.24 -4.61 19.16
C ILE A 470 43.57 -4.26 18.47
N GLN A 471 44.48 -3.56 19.17
CA GLN A 471 45.77 -3.10 18.62
C GLN A 471 47.01 -3.78 19.21
N GLY A 472 46.83 -4.79 20.07
CA GLY A 472 47.86 -5.73 20.50
C GLY A 472 47.33 -7.13 20.33
#